data_AF-A0A947BM35-F1
#
_entry.id   AF-A0A947BM35-F1
#
_cell.length_a   1.000
_cell.length_b   1.000
_cell.length_c   1.000
_cell.angle_alpha   90.00
_cell.angle_beta   90.00
_cell.angle_gamma   90.00
#
_symmetry.space_group_name_H-M   'P 1'
#
loop_
_entity.id
_entity.type
_entity.pdbx_description
1 polymer ?
#
loop_
_entity_poly.entity_id
_entity_poly.type
_entity_poly.pdbx_seq_one_letter_code
_entity_poly.pdbx_strand_id
1 'polypeptide(L)'
;MKNFQLILCYSLALTLSGCASTEKAAPVPLAELKTAVSEVAGLMKEADIVQADLLSHDEYVKGSKYLANAQRSLSGSQRADYILEKAALGKAQFRLALENSKARTPNAFRILEARHSALDAGLKGSQDLADALADVDDDLRDETDDFARALEPKEFSEFQRKYFALEIKAVQFRELDDVKKAIQKAVRQDAEDLAPESLRAALLDVSEAENLIAQSPRNPKVHEDNVTWATESSVLLTDVMDVILNARGTPEDIALKIVKQNRELAKLSEDVGSLKQNLQSTQSSLMEKEGVLKQQNQELESTRSNLQETESALLLQNQELEKSSTQVRFQRAMDQAVQEFPDDEAAVYQQGSKLIFRLKKMNFATGSATIPAASKSMLKKVNDIIRFVGAEIVAVEGHTDSVGSNKINKDLSTKRAISVADYLASLAGGYKIGYIGYGESRPIASNETKEGRAINRRVDLVVTAKK
;
A
#
# COMPACT_ATOMS: atom_id res chain seq x y z
N MET A 1 -65.19 -26.75 -104.18
CA MET A 1 -66.47 -26.62 -103.45
C MET A 1 -66.17 -25.84 -102.16
N LYS A 2 -66.46 -24.52 -102.13
CA LYS A 2 -67.50 -23.87 -101.30
C LYS A 2 -67.40 -24.25 -99.80
N ASN A 3 -66.92 -23.38 -98.91
CA ASN A 3 -67.52 -22.15 -98.31
C ASN A 3 -68.34 -22.40 -97.01
N PHE A 4 -67.99 -21.61 -95.99
CA PHE A 4 -68.86 -20.84 -95.05
C PHE A 4 -69.28 -21.36 -93.65
N GLN A 5 -68.86 -20.54 -92.64
CA GLN A 5 -69.58 -19.91 -91.50
C GLN A 5 -70.36 -20.75 -90.48
N LEU A 6 -70.04 -20.68 -89.16
CA LEU A 6 -70.34 -19.65 -88.12
C LEU A 6 -71.66 -19.94 -87.38
N ILE A 7 -71.64 -20.04 -86.04
CA ILE A 7 -72.59 -19.40 -85.10
C ILE A 7 -72.13 -19.60 -83.63
N LEU A 8 -72.30 -18.50 -82.91
CA LEU A 8 -71.96 -18.12 -81.55
C LEU A 8 -73.05 -18.57 -80.53
N CYS A 9 -72.70 -18.80 -79.25
CA CYS A 9 -73.29 -18.14 -78.06
C CYS A 9 -73.03 -18.89 -76.72
N TYR A 10 -72.38 -18.17 -75.77
CA TYR A 10 -72.69 -17.95 -74.33
C TYR A 10 -73.36 -19.10 -73.52
N SER A 11 -73.07 -19.42 -72.25
CA SER A 11 -72.22 -18.90 -71.18
C SER A 11 -72.61 -19.65 -69.89
N LEU A 12 -71.68 -20.06 -69.02
CA LEU A 12 -71.75 -19.81 -67.57
C LEU A 12 -70.46 -20.33 -66.91
N ALA A 13 -69.66 -19.41 -66.39
CA ALA A 13 -68.51 -19.71 -65.56
C ALA A 13 -68.95 -19.76 -64.08
N LEU A 14 -68.57 -20.81 -63.36
CA LEU A 14 -68.58 -20.86 -61.91
C LEU A 14 -67.16 -21.14 -61.43
N THR A 15 -66.49 -20.08 -61.01
CA THR A 15 -65.17 -20.12 -60.38
C THR A 15 -65.32 -20.39 -58.89
N LEU A 16 -64.81 -21.52 -58.41
CA LEU A 16 -64.53 -21.75 -57.00
C LEU A 16 -63.07 -21.37 -56.72
N SER A 17 -62.90 -20.24 -56.06
CA SER A 17 -61.63 -19.71 -55.56
C SER A 17 -61.24 -20.46 -54.28
N GLY A 18 -60.25 -21.36 -54.38
CA GLY A 18 -59.56 -21.92 -53.23
C GLY A 18 -58.48 -20.94 -52.74
N CYS A 19 -58.70 -20.33 -51.57
CA CYS A 19 -57.68 -19.55 -50.87
C CYS A 19 -56.59 -20.47 -50.31
N ALA A 20 -55.43 -20.54 -50.96
CA ALA A 20 -54.20 -20.99 -50.34
C ALA A 20 -53.51 -19.78 -49.69
N SER A 21 -53.76 -19.55 -48.40
CA SER A 21 -52.97 -18.63 -47.59
C SER A 21 -51.61 -19.29 -47.30
N THR A 22 -50.59 -18.97 -48.09
CA THR A 22 -49.21 -19.23 -47.68
C THR A 22 -48.89 -18.31 -46.50
N GLU A 23 -48.74 -18.86 -45.30
CA GLU A 23 -48.13 -18.13 -44.18
C GLU A 23 -46.78 -17.56 -44.66
N LYS A 24 -46.63 -16.24 -44.64
CA LYS A 24 -45.31 -15.62 -44.80
C LYS A 24 -44.43 -16.17 -43.68
N ALA A 25 -43.36 -16.86 -44.05
CA ALA A 25 -42.35 -17.36 -43.12
C ALA A 25 -41.96 -16.25 -42.13
N ALA A 26 -41.85 -16.61 -40.85
CA ALA A 26 -41.46 -15.67 -39.81
C ALA A 26 -40.14 -14.97 -40.18
N PRO A 27 -39.99 -13.67 -39.87
CA PRO A 27 -38.76 -12.94 -40.18
C PRO A 27 -37.58 -13.60 -39.46
N VAL A 28 -36.53 -13.95 -40.22
CA VAL A 28 -35.31 -14.55 -39.68
C VAL A 28 -34.71 -13.60 -38.63
N PRO A 29 -34.45 -14.06 -37.39
CA PRO A 29 -33.85 -13.23 -36.36
C PRO A 29 -32.49 -12.67 -36.79
N LEU A 30 -32.23 -11.40 -36.51
CA LEU A 30 -30.93 -10.76 -36.81
C LEU A 30 -29.74 -11.52 -36.18
N ALA A 31 -29.96 -12.17 -35.03
CA ALA A 31 -28.96 -13.00 -34.37
C ALA A 31 -28.53 -14.21 -35.23
N GLU A 32 -29.47 -14.83 -35.94
CA GLU A 32 -29.21 -15.96 -36.82
C GLU A 32 -28.41 -15.52 -38.05
N LEU A 33 -28.77 -14.36 -38.64
CA LEU A 33 -28.03 -13.76 -39.75
C LEU A 33 -26.59 -13.41 -39.37
N LYS A 34 -26.39 -12.80 -38.19
CA LYS A 34 -25.07 -12.51 -37.64
C LYS A 34 -24.25 -13.77 -37.43
N THR A 35 -24.87 -14.83 -36.91
CA THR A 35 -24.21 -16.12 -36.69
C THR A 35 -23.74 -16.72 -38.01
N ALA A 36 -24.60 -16.77 -39.03
CA ALA A 36 -24.25 -17.28 -40.35
C ALA A 36 -23.06 -16.52 -40.99
N VAL A 37 -23.06 -15.19 -40.92
CA VAL A 37 -21.95 -14.37 -41.44
C VAL A 37 -20.66 -14.59 -40.62
N SER A 38 -20.78 -14.71 -39.29
CA SER A 38 -19.65 -14.96 -38.41
C SER A 38 -19.01 -16.33 -38.64
N GLU A 39 -19.79 -17.37 -38.94
CA GLU A 39 -19.25 -18.69 -39.30
C GLU A 39 -18.39 -18.63 -40.56
N VAL A 40 -18.84 -17.90 -41.58
CA VAL A 40 -18.09 -17.72 -42.83
C VAL A 40 -16.79 -16.95 -42.56
N ALA A 41 -16.84 -15.92 -41.73
CA ALA A 41 -15.65 -15.19 -41.30
C ALA A 41 -14.68 -16.08 -40.50
N GLY A 42 -15.18 -17.03 -39.71
CA GLY A 42 -14.37 -18.05 -39.05
C GLY A 42 -13.63 -18.94 -40.04
N LEU A 43 -14.33 -19.42 -41.07
CA LEU A 43 -13.72 -20.22 -42.14
C LEU A 43 -12.69 -19.45 -42.96
N MET A 44 -12.89 -18.15 -43.19
CA MET A 44 -11.88 -17.31 -43.82
C MET A 44 -10.59 -17.27 -42.98
N LYS A 45 -10.70 -17.13 -41.64
CA LYS A 45 -9.52 -17.16 -40.77
C LYS A 45 -8.81 -18.51 -40.81
N GLU A 46 -9.56 -19.62 -40.85
CA GLU A 46 -8.97 -20.95 -41.03
C GLU A 46 -8.26 -21.06 -42.38
N ALA A 47 -8.85 -20.49 -43.44
CA ALA A 47 -8.30 -20.47 -44.78
C ALA A 47 -7.01 -19.61 -44.86
N ASP A 48 -6.97 -18.48 -44.14
CA ASP A 48 -5.79 -17.61 -44.03
C ASP A 48 -4.61 -18.34 -43.37
N ILE A 49 -4.87 -19.11 -42.31
CA ILE A 49 -3.83 -19.88 -41.59
C ILE A 49 -3.13 -20.87 -42.51
N VAL A 50 -3.88 -21.50 -43.42
CA VAL A 50 -3.33 -22.47 -44.38
C VAL A 50 -2.90 -21.82 -45.70
N GLN A 51 -2.93 -20.49 -45.81
CA GLN A 51 -2.58 -19.74 -47.02
C GLN A 51 -3.40 -20.16 -48.24
N ALA A 52 -4.70 -20.38 -48.05
CA ALA A 52 -5.62 -20.77 -49.10
C ALA A 52 -5.81 -19.70 -50.18
N ASP A 53 -5.44 -18.44 -49.89
CA ASP A 53 -5.40 -17.35 -50.85
C ASP A 53 -4.38 -17.58 -51.98
N LEU A 54 -3.31 -18.32 -51.68
CA LEU A 54 -2.36 -18.86 -52.66
C LEU A 54 -2.77 -20.25 -53.13
N LEU A 55 -3.02 -21.17 -52.18
CA LEU A 55 -3.21 -22.59 -52.51
C LEU A 55 -4.53 -22.90 -53.19
N SER A 56 -5.55 -22.06 -53.08
CA SER A 56 -6.85 -22.22 -53.74
C SER A 56 -7.44 -20.85 -54.07
N HIS A 57 -6.64 -20.07 -54.80
CA HIS A 57 -6.88 -18.65 -55.07
C HIS A 57 -8.32 -18.36 -55.52
N ASP A 58 -8.79 -19.06 -56.54
CA ASP A 58 -10.12 -18.89 -57.13
C ASP A 58 -11.26 -19.04 -56.12
N GLU A 59 -11.26 -20.13 -55.35
CA GLU A 59 -12.27 -20.41 -54.33
C GLU A 59 -12.17 -19.41 -53.18
N TYR A 60 -10.95 -19.06 -52.77
CA TYR A 60 -10.72 -18.08 -51.71
C TYR A 60 -11.26 -16.70 -52.11
N VAL A 61 -11.00 -16.24 -53.34
CA VAL A 61 -11.48 -14.96 -53.87
C VAL A 61 -13.00 -14.95 -53.98
N LYS A 62 -13.60 -16.03 -54.51
CA LYS A 62 -15.07 -16.19 -54.57
C LYS A 62 -15.69 -16.16 -53.17
N GLY A 63 -15.11 -16.89 -52.22
CA GLY A 63 -15.53 -16.93 -50.81
C GLY A 63 -15.49 -15.55 -50.15
N SER A 64 -14.37 -14.85 -50.33
CA SER A 64 -14.16 -13.49 -49.81
C SER A 64 -15.17 -12.49 -50.39
N LYS A 65 -15.46 -12.57 -51.70
CA LYS A 65 -16.49 -11.75 -52.35
C LYS A 65 -17.88 -12.02 -51.77
N TYR A 66 -18.24 -13.28 -51.53
CA TYR A 66 -19.53 -13.63 -50.93
C TYR A 66 -19.64 -13.15 -49.48
N LEU A 67 -18.58 -13.30 -48.68
CA LEU A 67 -18.52 -12.79 -47.30
C LEU A 67 -18.68 -11.26 -47.27
N ALA A 68 -17.94 -10.53 -48.10
CA ALA A 68 -18.04 -9.07 -48.18
C ALA A 68 -19.44 -8.60 -48.61
N ASN A 69 -20.10 -9.33 -49.50
CA ASN A 69 -21.49 -9.07 -49.86
C ASN A 69 -22.44 -9.32 -48.69
N ALA A 70 -22.29 -10.43 -47.97
CA ALA A 70 -23.12 -10.76 -46.83
C ALA A 70 -22.97 -9.73 -45.69
N GLN A 71 -21.73 -9.30 -45.40
CA GLN A 71 -21.43 -8.28 -44.40
C GLN A 71 -22.03 -6.92 -44.75
N ARG A 72 -21.87 -6.45 -46.00
CA ARG A 72 -22.48 -5.20 -46.47
C ARG A 72 -24.01 -5.26 -46.38
N SER A 73 -24.62 -6.37 -46.78
CA SER A 73 -26.06 -6.57 -46.72
C SER A 73 -26.60 -6.72 -45.30
N LEU A 74 -25.80 -7.20 -44.35
CA LEU A 74 -26.14 -7.24 -42.93
C LEU A 74 -26.17 -5.84 -42.29
N SER A 75 -25.34 -4.93 -42.80
CA SER A 75 -25.33 -3.52 -42.40
C SER A 75 -26.38 -2.65 -43.09
N GLY A 76 -26.91 -3.12 -44.23
CA GLY A 76 -27.98 -2.45 -44.98
C GLY A 76 -29.36 -3.08 -44.72
N SER A 77 -30.45 -2.37 -45.02
CA SER A 77 -31.83 -2.88 -44.88
C SER A 77 -32.21 -3.92 -45.96
N GLN A 78 -31.32 -4.86 -46.28
CA GLN A 78 -31.56 -5.89 -47.29
C GLN A 78 -32.27 -7.12 -46.71
N ARG A 79 -32.83 -7.94 -47.61
CA ARG A 79 -33.62 -9.12 -47.23
C ARG A 79 -32.74 -10.21 -46.64
N ALA A 80 -33.26 -10.88 -45.60
CA ALA A 80 -32.60 -11.95 -44.87
C ALA A 80 -32.18 -13.15 -45.75
N ASP A 81 -32.98 -13.49 -46.76
CA ASP A 81 -32.70 -14.56 -47.72
C ASP A 81 -31.43 -14.32 -48.53
N TYR A 82 -31.20 -13.09 -49.00
CA TYR A 82 -29.98 -12.72 -49.71
C TYR A 82 -28.74 -12.88 -48.81
N ILE A 83 -28.81 -12.46 -47.54
CA ILE A 83 -27.70 -12.57 -46.59
C ILE A 83 -27.35 -14.04 -46.36
N LEU A 84 -28.36 -14.89 -46.11
CA LEU A 84 -28.17 -16.32 -45.91
C LEU A 84 -27.64 -17.01 -47.17
N GLU A 85 -28.12 -16.65 -48.36
CA GLU A 85 -27.60 -17.17 -49.63
C GLU A 85 -26.12 -16.85 -49.80
N LYS A 86 -25.71 -15.58 -49.60
CA LYS A 86 -24.30 -15.19 -49.70
C LYS A 86 -23.44 -15.83 -48.62
N ALA A 87 -23.95 -15.96 -47.40
CA ALA A 87 -23.24 -16.68 -46.34
C ALA A 87 -23.05 -18.18 -46.71
N ALA A 88 -24.08 -18.84 -47.23
CA ALA A 88 -24.00 -20.24 -47.65
C ALA A 88 -23.01 -20.44 -48.82
N LEU A 89 -23.05 -19.56 -49.82
CA LEU A 89 -22.09 -19.59 -50.93
C LEU A 89 -20.66 -19.34 -50.45
N GLY A 90 -20.43 -18.36 -49.57
CA GLY A 90 -19.13 -18.10 -48.96
C GLY A 90 -18.61 -19.30 -48.17
N LYS A 91 -19.47 -19.92 -47.36
CA LYS A 91 -19.17 -21.14 -46.60
C LYS A 91 -18.75 -22.30 -47.49
N ALA A 92 -19.45 -22.51 -48.60
CA ALA A 92 -19.13 -23.56 -49.56
C ALA A 92 -17.75 -23.31 -50.22
N GLN A 93 -17.49 -22.08 -50.65
CA GLN A 93 -16.23 -21.71 -51.29
C GLN A 93 -15.04 -21.85 -50.34
N PHE A 94 -15.12 -21.36 -49.10
CA PHE A 94 -14.01 -21.52 -48.14
C PHE A 94 -13.76 -22.97 -47.75
N ARG A 95 -14.80 -23.81 -47.67
CA ARG A 95 -14.61 -25.25 -47.44
C ARG A 95 -13.88 -25.94 -48.58
N LEU A 96 -14.26 -25.60 -49.82
CA LEU A 96 -13.57 -26.10 -51.00
C LEU A 96 -12.11 -25.60 -51.04
N ALA A 97 -11.89 -24.33 -50.70
CA ALA A 97 -10.55 -23.77 -50.58
C ALA A 97 -9.68 -24.52 -49.57
N LEU A 98 -10.23 -24.84 -48.39
CA LEU A 98 -9.55 -25.62 -47.35
C LEU A 98 -9.25 -27.06 -47.81
N GLU A 99 -10.16 -27.68 -48.54
CA GLU A 99 -9.97 -29.04 -49.08
C GLU A 99 -8.88 -29.06 -50.17
N ASN A 100 -8.95 -28.15 -51.13
CA ASN A 100 -7.93 -27.97 -52.16
C ASN A 100 -6.56 -27.65 -51.53
N SER A 101 -6.53 -26.77 -50.53
CA SER A 101 -5.29 -26.42 -49.81
C SER A 101 -4.64 -27.64 -49.15
N LYS A 102 -5.43 -28.53 -48.53
CA LYS A 102 -4.92 -29.80 -47.97
C LYS A 102 -4.30 -30.70 -49.04
N ALA A 103 -4.90 -30.78 -50.22
CA ALA A 103 -4.39 -31.58 -51.33
C ALA A 103 -3.09 -30.99 -51.93
N ARG A 104 -2.97 -29.65 -51.95
CA ARG A 104 -1.85 -28.91 -52.56
C ARG A 104 -0.67 -28.66 -51.63
N THR A 105 -0.89 -28.67 -50.30
CA THR A 105 0.15 -28.42 -49.29
C THR A 105 1.41 -29.28 -49.44
N PRO A 106 1.35 -30.60 -49.75
CA PRO A 106 2.56 -31.41 -49.89
C PRO A 106 3.54 -30.89 -50.95
N ASN A 107 3.03 -30.30 -52.04
CA ASN A 107 3.85 -29.73 -53.11
C ASN A 107 4.34 -28.31 -52.80
N ALA A 108 3.69 -27.61 -51.87
CA ALA A 108 3.96 -26.22 -51.52
C ALA A 108 4.69 -26.04 -50.16
N PHE A 109 4.75 -27.07 -49.31
CA PHE A 109 5.11 -26.95 -47.89
C PHE A 109 6.36 -26.09 -47.63
N ARG A 110 7.44 -26.31 -48.39
CA ARG A 110 8.70 -25.57 -48.22
C ARG A 110 8.60 -24.10 -48.63
N ILE A 111 7.78 -23.77 -49.62
CA ILE A 111 7.67 -22.38 -50.11
C ILE A 111 6.68 -21.57 -49.27
N LEU A 112 5.68 -22.23 -48.67
CA LEU A 112 4.74 -21.60 -47.75
C LEU A 112 5.42 -20.99 -46.53
N GLU A 113 6.52 -21.55 -46.04
CA GLU A 113 7.32 -20.96 -44.94
C GLU A 113 7.95 -19.62 -45.35
N ALA A 114 8.46 -19.52 -46.58
CA ALA A 114 9.05 -18.30 -47.10
C ALA A 114 7.98 -17.21 -47.29
N ARG A 115 6.83 -17.58 -47.87
CA ARG A 115 5.68 -16.68 -48.01
C ARG A 115 5.15 -16.22 -46.65
N HIS A 116 5.02 -17.14 -45.69
CA HIS A 116 4.56 -16.81 -44.33
C HIS A 116 5.47 -15.77 -43.68
N SER A 117 6.79 -15.96 -43.78
CA SER A 117 7.76 -15.00 -43.25
C SER A 117 7.59 -13.61 -43.87
N ALA A 118 7.35 -13.54 -45.18
CA ALA A 118 7.10 -12.28 -45.87
C ALA A 118 5.78 -11.62 -45.42
N LEU A 119 4.70 -12.39 -45.27
CA LEU A 119 3.42 -11.89 -44.76
C LEU A 119 3.53 -11.33 -43.35
N ASP A 120 4.21 -12.05 -42.45
CA ASP A 120 4.42 -11.67 -41.06
C ASP A 120 5.27 -10.40 -40.91
N ALA A 121 6.14 -10.11 -41.89
CA ALA A 121 6.91 -8.88 -41.92
C ALA A 121 6.07 -7.61 -42.15
N GLY A 122 4.80 -7.75 -42.58
CA GLY A 122 3.84 -6.64 -42.64
C GLY A 122 3.51 -6.11 -44.04
N LEU A 123 3.43 -6.99 -45.05
CA LEU A 123 3.12 -6.62 -46.45
C LEU A 123 1.79 -5.87 -46.62
N LYS A 124 0.83 -6.02 -45.70
CA LYS A 124 -0.50 -5.40 -45.78
C LYS A 124 -0.51 -3.88 -45.53
N GLY A 125 0.61 -3.29 -45.09
CA GLY A 125 0.72 -1.86 -44.83
C GLY A 125 0.90 -0.99 -46.08
N SER A 126 1.19 -1.60 -47.24
CA SER A 126 1.47 -0.90 -48.50
C SER A 126 0.77 -1.60 -49.66
N GLN A 127 0.05 -0.82 -50.49
CA GLN A 127 -0.57 -1.33 -51.71
C GLN A 127 0.50 -1.87 -52.67
N ASP A 128 1.60 -1.16 -52.84
CA ASP A 128 2.69 -1.57 -53.73
C ASP A 128 3.32 -2.91 -53.31
N LEU A 129 3.40 -3.18 -52.00
CA LEU A 129 3.89 -4.45 -51.48
C LEU A 129 2.87 -5.57 -51.61
N ALA A 130 1.58 -5.26 -51.48
CA ALA A 130 0.50 -6.22 -51.72
C ALA A 130 0.43 -6.63 -53.19
N ASP A 131 0.58 -5.68 -54.10
CA ASP A 131 0.63 -5.93 -55.55
C ASP A 131 1.88 -6.76 -55.91
N ALA A 132 3.04 -6.43 -55.35
CA ALA A 132 4.27 -7.21 -55.56
C ALA A 132 4.18 -8.64 -54.99
N LEU A 133 3.44 -8.85 -53.89
CA LEU A 133 3.15 -10.20 -53.39
C LEU A 133 2.25 -10.96 -54.36
N ALA A 134 1.19 -10.31 -54.86
CA ALA A 134 0.26 -10.93 -55.80
C ALA A 134 1.00 -11.37 -57.09
N ASP A 135 1.90 -10.54 -57.62
CA ASP A 135 2.72 -10.90 -58.78
C ASP A 135 3.56 -12.17 -58.53
N VAL A 136 4.19 -12.28 -57.35
CA VAL A 136 4.99 -13.47 -56.98
C VAL A 136 4.11 -14.70 -56.77
N ASP A 137 2.94 -14.53 -56.16
CA ASP A 137 1.97 -15.60 -55.94
C ASP A 137 1.38 -16.11 -57.26
N ASP A 138 1.14 -15.22 -58.23
CA ASP A 138 0.63 -15.56 -59.57
C ASP A 138 1.68 -16.34 -60.36
N ASP A 139 2.92 -15.84 -60.42
CA ASP A 139 4.06 -16.55 -61.01
C ASP A 139 4.21 -17.97 -60.41
N LEU A 140 4.02 -18.11 -59.10
CA LEU A 140 4.17 -19.39 -58.40
C LEU A 140 3.08 -20.39 -58.77
N ARG A 141 1.83 -19.93 -58.87
CA ARG A 141 0.72 -20.79 -59.30
C ARG A 141 0.89 -21.24 -60.73
N ASP A 142 1.29 -20.33 -61.62
CA ASP A 142 1.55 -20.64 -63.03
C ASP A 142 2.70 -21.65 -63.18
N GLU A 143 3.81 -21.45 -62.46
CA GLU A 143 4.95 -22.37 -62.51
C GLU A 143 4.53 -23.77 -62.03
N THR A 144 3.73 -23.87 -60.97
CA THR A 144 3.38 -25.15 -60.34
C THR A 144 2.12 -25.83 -60.90
N ASP A 145 1.46 -25.24 -61.90
CA ASP A 145 0.15 -25.64 -62.40
C ASP A 145 -0.85 -25.78 -61.23
N ASP A 146 -1.05 -24.67 -60.49
CA ASP A 146 -1.85 -24.63 -59.26
C ASP A 146 -1.45 -25.70 -58.23
N PHE A 147 -0.14 -25.90 -58.06
CA PHE A 147 0.45 -26.91 -57.19
C PHE A 147 0.07 -28.37 -57.54
N ALA A 148 -0.31 -28.65 -58.79
CA ALA A 148 -0.46 -30.01 -59.29
C ALA A 148 0.89 -30.76 -59.31
N ARG A 149 2.01 -30.02 -59.39
CA ARG A 149 3.37 -30.53 -59.23
C ARG A 149 4.15 -29.77 -58.16
N ALA A 150 5.23 -30.39 -57.66
CA ALA A 150 6.20 -29.70 -56.82
C ALA A 150 7.15 -28.84 -57.66
N LEU A 151 7.77 -27.85 -57.00
CA LEU A 151 8.84 -27.04 -57.58
C LEU A 151 10.12 -27.87 -57.71
N GLU A 152 10.79 -27.76 -58.86
CA GLU A 152 12.15 -28.25 -59.03
C GLU A 152 13.12 -27.42 -58.16
N PRO A 153 14.29 -27.96 -57.77
CA PRO A 153 15.21 -27.26 -56.86
C PRO A 153 15.60 -25.84 -57.30
N LYS A 154 15.72 -25.60 -58.62
CA LYS A 154 16.04 -24.29 -59.18
C LYS A 154 14.87 -23.31 -59.03
N GLU A 155 13.66 -23.75 -59.37
CA GLU A 155 12.42 -22.97 -59.25
C GLU A 155 12.15 -22.63 -57.77
N PHE A 156 12.29 -23.61 -56.88
CA PHE A 156 12.18 -23.41 -55.43
C PHE A 156 13.11 -22.31 -54.94
N SER A 157 14.38 -22.38 -55.34
CA SER A 157 15.38 -21.39 -54.94
C SER A 157 15.05 -19.99 -55.47
N GLU A 158 14.42 -19.90 -56.65
CA GLU A 158 13.97 -18.64 -57.23
C GLU A 158 12.82 -18.01 -56.42
N PHE A 159 11.74 -18.75 -56.19
CA PHE A 159 10.62 -18.24 -55.40
C PHE A 159 11.01 -17.95 -53.96
N GLN A 160 11.90 -18.75 -53.37
CA GLN A 160 12.42 -18.48 -52.03
C GLN A 160 13.13 -17.13 -51.97
N ARG A 161 13.92 -16.77 -53.00
CA ARG A 161 14.54 -15.44 -53.09
C ARG A 161 13.51 -14.33 -53.33
N LYS A 162 12.47 -14.57 -54.15
CA LYS A 162 11.39 -13.59 -54.39
C LYS A 162 10.66 -13.25 -53.08
N TYR A 163 10.23 -14.25 -52.31
CA TYR A 163 9.58 -14.02 -51.01
C TYR A 163 10.52 -13.40 -49.97
N PHE A 164 11.79 -13.82 -49.92
CA PHE A 164 12.76 -13.20 -49.02
C PHE A 164 13.02 -11.73 -49.36
N ALA A 165 13.04 -11.37 -50.65
CA ALA A 165 13.13 -9.98 -51.07
C ALA A 165 11.88 -9.17 -50.66
N LEU A 166 10.68 -9.75 -50.74
CA LEU A 166 9.46 -9.13 -50.23
C LEU A 166 9.50 -8.93 -48.71
N GLU A 167 10.00 -9.92 -47.96
CA GLU A 167 10.20 -9.82 -46.52
C GLU A 167 11.09 -8.64 -46.15
N ILE A 168 12.26 -8.50 -46.80
CA ILE A 168 13.16 -7.36 -46.59
C ILE A 168 12.44 -6.03 -46.85
N LYS A 169 11.74 -5.92 -47.99
CA LYS A 169 11.01 -4.70 -48.34
C LYS A 169 9.90 -4.37 -47.33
N ALA A 170 9.20 -5.38 -46.82
CA ALA A 170 8.16 -5.21 -45.81
C ALA A 170 8.74 -4.67 -44.50
N VAL A 171 9.87 -5.22 -44.03
CA VAL A 171 10.55 -4.70 -42.83
C VAL A 171 11.05 -3.28 -43.08
N GLN A 172 11.72 -3.01 -44.20
CA GLN A 172 12.16 -1.65 -44.55
C GLN A 172 11.01 -0.66 -44.63
N PHE A 173 9.86 -1.05 -45.18
CA PHE A 173 8.66 -0.21 -45.21
C PHE A 173 8.16 0.06 -43.78
N ARG A 174 8.00 -0.98 -42.97
CA ARG A 174 7.51 -0.84 -41.59
C ARG A 174 8.40 0.08 -40.75
N GLU A 175 9.72 -0.05 -40.87
CA GLU A 175 10.67 0.67 -40.02
C GLU A 175 11.04 2.06 -40.57
N LEU A 176 11.03 2.27 -41.89
CA LEU A 176 11.63 3.46 -42.52
C LEU A 176 10.70 4.25 -43.44
N ASP A 177 9.43 3.84 -43.63
CA ASP A 177 8.52 4.55 -44.54
C ASP A 177 8.26 6.01 -44.11
N ASP A 178 8.05 6.27 -42.82
CA ASP A 178 7.88 7.63 -42.30
C ASP A 178 9.15 8.48 -42.45
N VAL A 179 10.31 7.88 -42.20
CA VAL A 179 11.64 8.50 -42.39
C VAL A 179 11.83 8.91 -43.85
N LYS A 180 11.53 7.99 -44.78
CA LYS A 180 11.61 8.24 -46.23
C LYS A 180 10.62 9.32 -46.67
N LYS A 181 9.39 9.32 -46.17
CA LYS A 181 8.40 10.36 -46.47
C LYS A 181 8.83 11.73 -45.97
N ALA A 182 9.45 11.81 -44.78
CA ALA A 182 9.99 13.05 -44.25
C ALA A 182 11.13 13.59 -45.12
N ILE A 183 12.07 12.74 -45.53
CA ILE A 183 13.16 13.10 -46.44
C ILE A 183 12.59 13.54 -47.80
N GLN A 184 11.67 12.79 -48.39
CA GLN A 184 11.03 13.17 -49.66
C GLN A 184 10.28 14.51 -49.56
N LYS A 185 9.65 14.80 -48.42
CA LYS A 185 9.02 16.09 -48.17
C LYS A 185 10.07 17.20 -48.14
N ALA A 186 11.19 17.01 -47.45
CA ALA A 186 12.29 17.97 -47.41
C ALA A 186 12.89 18.20 -48.81
N VAL A 187 13.10 17.14 -49.60
CA VAL A 187 13.56 17.24 -51.00
C VAL A 187 12.58 18.06 -51.86
N ARG A 188 11.26 17.85 -51.71
CA ARG A 188 10.24 18.69 -52.37
C ARG A 188 10.26 20.15 -51.94
N GLN A 189 10.92 20.47 -50.83
CA GLN A 189 11.13 21.81 -50.31
C GLN A 189 12.54 22.32 -50.62
N ASP A 190 13.20 21.78 -51.64
CA ASP A 190 14.54 22.15 -52.11
C ASP A 190 15.66 21.92 -51.08
N ALA A 191 15.54 20.89 -50.24
CA ALA A 191 16.59 20.53 -49.27
C ALA A 191 17.96 20.22 -49.92
N GLU A 192 17.98 19.84 -51.20
CA GLU A 192 19.21 19.61 -51.97
C GLU A 192 20.05 20.90 -52.09
N ASP A 193 19.40 22.05 -52.18
CA ASP A 193 20.06 23.36 -52.25
C ASP A 193 20.14 24.04 -50.88
N LEU A 194 19.09 23.90 -50.08
CA LEU A 194 18.93 24.62 -48.81
C LEU A 194 19.64 23.97 -47.63
N ALA A 195 19.64 22.64 -47.55
CA ALA A 195 20.22 21.87 -46.45
C ALA A 195 20.99 20.61 -46.94
N PRO A 196 21.95 20.76 -47.86
CA PRO A 196 22.65 19.63 -48.48
C PRO A 196 23.38 18.74 -47.49
N GLU A 197 23.96 19.28 -46.40
CA GLU A 197 24.70 18.46 -45.44
C GLU A 197 23.78 17.58 -44.61
N SER A 198 22.67 18.14 -44.13
CA SER A 198 21.63 17.46 -43.34
C SER A 198 20.91 16.41 -44.18
N LEU A 199 20.61 16.74 -45.45
CA LEU A 199 19.99 15.78 -46.37
C LEU A 199 20.92 14.60 -46.64
N ARG A 200 22.21 14.87 -46.89
CA ARG A 200 23.21 13.83 -47.11
C ARG A 200 23.36 12.91 -45.89
N ALA A 201 23.36 13.46 -44.69
CA ALA A 201 23.41 12.68 -43.45
C ALA A 201 22.18 11.77 -43.32
N ALA A 202 20.97 12.32 -43.48
CA ALA A 202 19.73 11.54 -43.40
C ALA A 202 19.67 10.41 -44.44
N LEU A 203 20.10 10.67 -45.68
CA LEU A 203 20.15 9.65 -46.73
C LEU A 203 21.18 8.54 -46.43
N LEU A 204 22.33 8.89 -45.85
CA LEU A 204 23.35 7.93 -45.47
C LEU A 204 22.82 6.99 -44.38
N ASP A 205 22.21 7.54 -43.33
CA ASP A 205 21.70 6.74 -42.22
C ASP A 205 20.55 5.82 -42.65
N VAL A 206 19.64 6.31 -43.52
CA VAL A 206 18.60 5.47 -44.13
C VAL A 206 19.21 4.32 -44.93
N SER A 207 20.22 4.60 -45.77
CA SER A 207 20.89 3.58 -46.57
C SER A 207 21.57 2.53 -45.69
N GLU A 208 22.22 2.94 -44.60
CA GLU A 208 22.84 2.01 -43.66
C GLU A 208 21.80 1.12 -42.96
N ALA A 209 20.70 1.72 -42.49
CA ALA A 209 19.58 0.98 -41.91
C ALA A 209 18.97 -0.02 -42.90
N GLU A 210 18.74 0.39 -44.15
CA GLU A 210 18.24 -0.49 -45.21
C GLU A 210 19.16 -1.67 -45.47
N ASN A 211 20.48 -1.44 -45.51
CA ASN A 211 21.48 -2.47 -45.74
C ASN A 211 21.52 -3.48 -44.59
N LEU A 212 21.42 -3.04 -43.34
CA LEU A 212 21.41 -3.93 -42.18
C LEU A 212 20.10 -4.72 -42.08
N ILE A 213 18.95 -4.09 -42.39
CA ILE A 213 17.67 -4.81 -42.53
C ILE A 213 17.78 -5.87 -43.61
N ALA A 214 18.38 -5.56 -44.77
CA ALA A 214 18.54 -6.54 -45.85
C ALA A 214 19.43 -7.73 -45.46
N GLN A 215 20.44 -7.51 -44.62
CA GLN A 215 21.30 -8.58 -44.11
C GLN A 215 20.64 -9.45 -43.04
N SER A 216 19.76 -8.88 -42.22
CA SER A 216 19.15 -9.55 -41.07
C SER A 216 17.73 -9.05 -40.78
N PRO A 217 16.76 -9.29 -41.70
CA PRO A 217 15.41 -8.73 -41.58
C PRO A 217 14.63 -9.29 -40.38
N ARG A 218 15.00 -10.48 -39.92
CA ARG A 218 14.36 -11.20 -38.80
C ARG A 218 14.99 -10.91 -37.43
N ASN A 219 16.01 -10.05 -37.37
CA ASN A 219 16.71 -9.74 -36.13
C ASN A 219 16.77 -8.22 -35.88
N PRO A 220 15.74 -7.65 -35.22
CA PRO A 220 15.67 -6.22 -34.92
C PRO A 220 16.90 -5.67 -34.22
N LYS A 221 17.51 -6.43 -33.31
CA LYS A 221 18.70 -6.02 -32.56
C LYS A 221 19.92 -5.68 -33.42
N VAL A 222 19.95 -6.14 -34.67
CA VAL A 222 21.06 -5.87 -35.60
C VAL A 222 20.89 -4.52 -36.30
N HIS A 223 19.66 -3.99 -36.39
CA HIS A 223 19.35 -2.79 -37.15
C HIS A 223 18.59 -1.71 -36.37
N GLU A 224 18.17 -1.96 -35.12
CA GLU A 224 17.37 -1.02 -34.31
C GLU A 224 18.08 0.32 -34.06
N ASP A 225 19.40 0.29 -33.81
CA ASP A 225 20.19 1.50 -33.61
C ASP A 225 20.25 2.34 -34.90
N ASN A 226 20.47 1.70 -36.06
CA ASN A 226 20.52 2.39 -37.34
C ASN A 226 19.15 2.94 -37.77
N VAL A 227 18.05 2.23 -37.49
CA VAL A 227 16.69 2.76 -37.68
C VAL A 227 16.47 4.00 -36.81
N THR A 228 16.98 3.97 -35.57
CA THR A 228 16.93 5.12 -34.66
C THR A 228 17.73 6.30 -35.20
N TRP A 229 18.96 6.09 -35.65
CA TRP A 229 19.79 7.14 -36.25
C TRP A 229 19.16 7.74 -37.52
N ALA A 230 18.63 6.89 -38.41
CA ALA A 230 17.92 7.34 -39.60
C ALA A 230 16.70 8.21 -39.24
N THR A 231 15.96 7.81 -38.20
CA THR A 231 14.84 8.59 -37.66
C THR A 231 15.31 9.94 -37.14
N GLU A 232 16.30 9.96 -36.26
CA GLU A 232 16.87 11.18 -35.67
C GLU A 232 17.38 12.16 -36.72
N SER A 233 18.08 11.65 -37.74
CA SER A 233 18.61 12.45 -38.85
C SER A 233 17.51 12.99 -39.76
N SER A 234 16.43 12.25 -40.01
CA SER A 234 15.28 12.77 -40.77
C SER A 234 14.50 13.86 -40.03
N VAL A 235 14.38 13.74 -38.71
CA VAL A 235 13.78 14.78 -37.86
C VAL A 235 14.68 16.01 -37.81
N LEU A 236 16.01 15.82 -37.66
CA LEU A 236 16.97 16.92 -37.72
C LEU A 236 16.90 17.67 -39.05
N LEU A 237 16.87 16.95 -40.17
CA LEU A 237 16.69 17.54 -41.50
C LEU A 237 15.40 18.38 -41.56
N THR A 238 14.29 17.82 -41.05
CA THR A 238 13.00 18.53 -41.03
C THR A 238 13.07 19.81 -40.20
N ASP A 239 13.62 19.74 -38.99
CA ASP A 239 13.78 20.90 -38.10
C ASP A 239 14.67 21.99 -38.73
N VAL A 240 15.75 21.58 -39.39
CA VAL A 240 16.66 22.49 -40.11
C VAL A 240 15.92 23.18 -41.26
N MET A 241 15.20 22.40 -42.08
CA MET A 241 14.40 22.94 -43.18
C MET A 241 13.34 23.92 -42.68
N ASP A 242 12.65 23.61 -41.58
CA ASP A 242 11.66 24.50 -40.98
C ASP A 242 12.30 25.83 -40.52
N VAL A 243 13.51 25.81 -39.95
CA VAL A 243 14.23 27.05 -39.60
C VAL A 243 14.59 27.84 -40.86
N ILE A 244 15.14 27.19 -41.89
CA ILE A 244 15.58 27.86 -43.13
C ILE A 244 14.40 28.52 -43.85
N LEU A 245 13.29 27.79 -43.99
CA LEU A 245 12.10 28.25 -44.70
C LEU A 245 11.40 29.40 -43.94
N ASN A 246 11.32 29.32 -42.60
CA ASN A 246 10.67 30.36 -41.79
C ASN A 246 11.54 31.62 -41.63
N ALA A 247 12.86 31.46 -41.61
CA ALA A 247 13.81 32.57 -41.44
C ALA A 247 14.43 33.07 -42.76
N ARG A 248 13.73 32.87 -43.89
CA ARG A 248 14.07 33.39 -45.24
C ARG A 248 15.52 33.12 -45.69
N GLY A 249 15.93 31.86 -45.72
CA GLY A 249 17.23 31.48 -46.30
C GLY A 249 18.40 31.63 -45.33
N THR A 250 18.15 31.38 -44.04
CA THR A 250 19.23 31.22 -43.07
C THR A 250 20.19 30.13 -43.58
N PRO A 251 21.51 30.37 -43.60
CA PRO A 251 22.49 29.34 -43.97
C PRO A 251 22.34 28.08 -43.12
N GLU A 252 22.52 26.91 -43.73
CA GLU A 252 22.36 25.61 -43.07
C GLU A 252 23.16 25.50 -41.75
N ASP A 253 24.41 25.98 -41.73
CA ASP A 253 25.27 25.91 -40.54
C ASP A 253 24.70 26.70 -39.35
N ILE A 254 24.02 27.82 -39.62
CA ILE A 254 23.33 28.63 -38.62
C ILE A 254 22.04 27.93 -38.20
N ALA A 255 21.26 27.41 -39.14
CA ALA A 255 20.03 26.67 -38.85
C ALA A 255 20.32 25.45 -37.96
N LEU A 256 21.38 24.68 -38.25
CA LEU A 256 21.84 23.56 -37.43
C LEU A 256 22.20 23.98 -35.99
N LYS A 257 22.89 25.12 -35.82
CA LYS A 257 23.18 25.65 -34.47
C LYS A 257 21.91 26.01 -33.72
N ILE A 258 20.96 26.66 -34.39
CA ILE A 258 19.66 27.03 -33.79
C ILE A 258 18.90 25.77 -33.36
N VAL A 259 18.78 24.76 -34.22
CA VAL A 259 18.08 23.51 -33.91
C VAL A 259 18.73 22.79 -32.73
N LYS A 260 20.07 22.68 -32.70
CA LYS A 260 20.80 22.07 -31.58
C LYS A 260 20.53 22.80 -30.26
N GLN A 261 20.63 24.13 -30.26
CA GLN A 261 20.34 24.94 -29.08
C GLN A 261 18.87 24.79 -28.62
N ASN A 262 17.92 24.75 -29.55
CA ASN A 262 16.51 24.55 -29.22
C ASN A 262 16.25 23.18 -28.59
N ARG A 263 16.91 22.12 -29.07
CA ARG A 263 16.81 20.78 -28.48
C ARG A 263 17.41 20.74 -27.07
N GLU A 264 18.56 21.39 -26.86
CA GLU A 264 19.15 21.53 -25.51
C GLU A 264 18.22 22.30 -24.56
N LEU A 265 17.62 23.40 -25.03
CA LEU A 265 16.65 24.18 -24.26
C LEU A 265 15.39 23.37 -23.93
N ALA A 266 14.89 22.55 -24.86
CA ALA A 266 13.75 21.69 -24.62
C ALA A 266 14.05 20.67 -23.50
N LYS A 267 15.22 20.05 -23.52
CA LYS A 267 15.67 19.12 -22.47
C LYS A 267 15.80 19.82 -21.11
N LEU A 268 16.43 21.00 -21.08
CA LEU A 268 16.53 21.80 -19.86
C LEU A 268 15.14 22.19 -19.30
N SER A 269 14.19 22.51 -20.19
CA SER A 269 12.81 22.83 -19.80
C SER A 269 12.09 21.63 -19.18
N GLU A 270 12.27 20.44 -19.75
CA GLU A 270 11.74 19.19 -19.19
C GLU A 270 12.34 18.88 -17.81
N ASP A 271 13.68 19.01 -17.68
CA ASP A 271 14.39 18.84 -16.41
C ASP A 271 13.85 19.81 -15.34
N VAL A 272 13.67 21.10 -15.69
CA VAL A 272 13.07 22.10 -14.79
C VAL A 272 11.64 21.72 -14.41
N GLY A 273 10.84 21.19 -15.34
CA GLY A 273 9.50 20.67 -15.08
C GLY A 273 9.52 19.55 -14.04
N SER A 274 10.38 18.56 -14.23
CA SER A 274 10.53 17.42 -13.30
C SER A 274 10.99 17.88 -11.91
N LEU A 275 11.95 18.80 -11.84
CA LEU A 275 12.45 19.37 -10.59
C LEU A 275 11.35 20.14 -9.84
N LYS A 276 10.51 20.89 -10.56
CA LYS A 276 9.38 21.61 -9.96
C LYS A 276 8.36 20.64 -9.36
N GLN A 277 8.06 19.54 -10.04
CA GLN A 277 7.17 18.50 -9.53
C GLN A 277 7.75 17.84 -8.27
N ASN A 278 9.05 17.53 -8.28
CA ASN A 278 9.75 16.97 -7.11
C ASN A 278 9.78 17.94 -5.92
N LEU A 279 9.96 19.24 -6.18
CA LEU A 279 9.89 20.26 -5.14
C LEU A 279 8.50 20.31 -4.50
N GLN A 280 7.44 20.29 -5.32
CA GLN A 280 6.06 20.33 -4.85
C GLN A 280 5.68 19.08 -4.03
N SER A 281 6.11 17.89 -4.46
CA SER A 281 5.88 16.66 -3.70
C SER A 281 6.64 16.65 -2.36
N THR A 282 7.87 17.16 -2.36
CA THR A 282 8.69 17.32 -1.16
C THR A 282 8.06 18.32 -0.17
N GLN A 283 7.57 19.46 -0.66
CA GLN A 283 6.87 20.45 0.16
C GLN A 283 5.59 19.88 0.78
N SER A 284 4.81 19.13 0.02
CA SER A 284 3.58 18.49 0.51
C SER A 284 3.89 17.46 1.61
N SER A 285 4.93 16.65 1.40
CA SER A 285 5.40 15.68 2.40
C SER A 285 5.92 16.35 3.67
N LEU A 286 6.56 17.52 3.55
CA LEU A 286 7.02 18.31 4.70
C LEU A 286 5.84 18.85 5.51
N MET A 287 4.83 19.44 4.85
CA MET A 287 3.62 19.95 5.51
C MET A 287 2.87 18.84 6.26
N GLU A 288 2.78 17.64 5.68
CA GLU A 288 2.17 16.48 6.34
C GLU A 288 2.95 16.10 7.61
N LYS A 289 4.28 16.00 7.52
CA LYS A 289 5.14 15.70 8.68
C LYS A 289 5.05 16.75 9.77
N GLU A 290 5.00 18.03 9.41
CA GLU A 290 4.79 19.13 10.37
C GLU A 290 3.44 19.02 11.08
N GLY A 291 2.38 18.64 10.35
CA GLY A 291 1.06 18.36 10.93
C GLY A 291 1.09 17.21 11.95
N VAL A 292 1.72 16.09 11.59
CA VAL A 292 1.88 14.93 12.48
C VAL A 292 2.69 15.29 13.73
N LEU A 293 3.81 16.00 13.59
CA LEU A 293 4.64 16.42 14.72
C LEU A 293 3.87 17.34 15.67
N LYS A 294 3.04 18.24 15.13
CA LYS A 294 2.20 19.12 15.96
C LYS A 294 1.18 18.32 16.77
N GLN A 295 0.54 17.33 16.15
CA GLN A 295 -0.41 16.45 16.84
C GLN A 295 0.28 15.63 17.94
N GLN A 296 1.44 15.04 17.65
CA GLN A 296 2.22 14.29 18.63
C GLN A 296 2.65 15.16 19.83
N ASN A 297 3.05 16.41 19.59
CA ASN A 297 3.39 17.33 20.67
C ASN A 297 2.19 17.64 21.56
N GLN A 298 0.99 17.85 21.00
CA GLN A 298 -0.23 18.06 21.78
C GLN A 298 -0.59 16.83 22.63
N GLU A 299 -0.42 15.63 22.09
CA GLU A 299 -0.65 14.37 22.83
C GLU A 299 0.39 14.15 23.94
N LEU A 300 1.66 14.50 23.70
CA LEU A 300 2.70 14.46 24.72
C LEU A 300 2.42 15.44 25.86
N GLU A 301 1.93 16.65 25.56
CA GLU A 301 1.56 17.64 26.57
C GLU A 301 0.39 17.17 27.44
N SER A 302 -0.65 16.58 26.83
CA SER A 302 -1.80 16.05 27.58
C SER A 302 -1.41 14.85 28.45
N THR A 303 -0.59 13.95 27.91
CA THR A 303 -0.06 12.79 28.65
C THR A 303 0.77 13.24 29.85
N ARG A 304 1.62 14.26 29.67
CA ARG A 304 2.43 14.83 30.76
C ARG A 304 1.56 15.45 31.85
N SER A 305 0.49 16.16 31.48
CA SER A 305 -0.46 16.72 32.45
C SER A 305 -1.14 15.62 33.26
N ASN A 306 -1.67 14.59 32.58
CA ASN A 306 -2.33 13.45 33.23
C ASN A 306 -1.39 12.69 34.17
N LEU A 307 -0.12 12.51 33.77
CA LEU A 307 0.88 11.87 34.61
C LEU A 307 1.14 12.68 35.89
N GLN A 308 1.29 14.00 35.76
CA GLN A 308 1.51 14.89 36.92
C GLN A 308 0.32 14.86 37.90
N GLU A 309 -0.91 14.83 37.39
CA GLU A 309 -2.12 14.67 38.21
C GLU A 309 -2.13 13.32 38.93
N THR A 310 -1.79 12.25 38.22
CA THR A 310 -1.73 10.89 38.77
C THR A 310 -0.66 10.76 39.86
N GLU A 311 0.53 11.32 39.65
CA GLU A 311 1.61 11.36 40.63
C GLU A 311 1.17 12.12 41.90
N SER A 312 0.49 13.25 41.72
CA SER A 312 -0.04 14.04 42.84
C SER A 312 -1.10 13.29 43.63
N ALA A 313 -2.01 12.59 42.95
CA ALA A 313 -3.05 11.77 43.57
C ALA A 313 -2.44 10.58 44.35
N LEU A 314 -1.45 9.90 43.77
CA LEU A 314 -0.76 8.78 44.41
C LEU A 314 -0.01 9.23 45.67
N LEU A 315 0.61 10.41 45.64
CA LEU A 315 1.28 10.98 46.82
C LEU A 315 0.30 11.21 47.96
N LEU A 316 -0.87 11.81 47.67
CA LEU A 316 -1.91 12.03 48.67
C LEU A 316 -2.48 10.71 49.22
N GLN A 317 -2.70 9.73 48.35
CA GLN A 317 -3.18 8.40 48.75
C GLN A 317 -2.19 7.70 49.68
N ASN A 318 -0.89 7.74 49.36
CA ASN A 318 0.15 7.16 50.21
C ASN A 318 0.21 7.84 51.58
N GLN A 319 0.10 9.17 51.64
CA GLN A 319 0.04 9.89 52.91
C GLN A 319 -1.18 9.48 53.76
N GLU A 320 -2.32 9.24 53.13
CA GLU A 320 -3.53 8.84 53.84
C GLU A 320 -3.48 7.38 54.33
N LEU A 321 -2.88 6.50 53.52
CA LEU A 321 -2.59 5.11 53.91
C LEU A 321 -1.66 5.06 55.11
N GLU A 322 -0.62 5.89 55.19
CA GLU A 322 0.30 5.92 56.33
C GLU A 322 -0.35 6.42 57.62
N LYS A 323 -1.25 7.41 57.53
CA LYS A 323 -2.04 7.84 58.70
C LYS A 323 -2.96 6.72 59.17
N SER A 324 -3.66 6.07 58.25
CA SER A 324 -4.57 4.96 58.55
C SER A 324 -3.83 3.77 59.15
N SER A 325 -2.66 3.42 58.59
CA SER A 325 -1.80 2.33 59.09
C SER A 325 -1.35 2.60 60.52
N THR A 326 -0.97 3.85 60.82
CA THR A 326 -0.55 4.29 62.15
C THR A 326 -1.71 4.24 63.15
N GLN A 327 -2.90 4.69 62.75
CA GLN A 327 -4.09 4.60 63.59
C GLN A 327 -4.45 3.16 63.92
N VAL A 328 -4.38 2.25 62.94
CA VAL A 328 -4.62 0.81 63.15
C VAL A 328 -3.57 0.21 64.10
N ARG A 329 -2.29 0.57 63.95
CA ARG A 329 -1.22 0.13 64.87
C ARG A 329 -1.46 0.61 66.30
N PHE A 330 -1.86 1.87 66.49
CA PHE A 330 -2.19 2.42 67.81
C PHE A 330 -3.40 1.73 68.44
N GLN A 331 -4.47 1.52 67.68
CA GLN A 331 -5.66 0.84 68.19
C GLN A 331 -5.32 -0.57 68.67
N ARG A 332 -4.60 -1.36 67.84
CA ARG A 332 -4.17 -2.71 68.22
C ARG A 332 -3.28 -2.72 69.45
N ALA A 333 -2.40 -1.73 69.59
CA ALA A 333 -1.55 -1.61 70.77
C ALA A 333 -2.33 -1.26 72.04
N MET A 334 -3.39 -0.46 71.93
CA MET A 334 -4.31 -0.21 73.03
C MET A 334 -5.10 -1.47 73.40
N ASP A 335 -5.62 -2.20 72.41
CA ASP A 335 -6.36 -3.44 72.64
C ASP A 335 -5.46 -4.49 73.34
N GLN A 336 -4.21 -4.63 72.89
CA GLN A 336 -3.21 -5.50 73.51
C GLN A 336 -2.88 -5.04 74.93
N ALA A 337 -2.71 -3.73 75.15
CA ALA A 337 -2.43 -3.19 76.48
C ALA A 337 -3.58 -3.48 77.47
N VAL A 338 -4.84 -3.36 77.04
CA VAL A 338 -6.00 -3.70 77.88
C VAL A 338 -6.00 -5.18 78.27
N GLN A 339 -5.54 -6.07 77.39
CA GLN A 339 -5.42 -7.50 77.72
C GLN A 339 -4.25 -7.80 78.65
N GLU A 340 -3.13 -7.10 78.50
CA GLU A 340 -1.88 -7.41 79.20
C GLU A 340 -1.71 -6.73 80.57
N PHE A 341 -2.38 -5.61 80.80
CA PHE A 341 -2.30 -4.82 82.03
C PHE A 341 -3.65 -4.80 82.77
N PRO A 342 -3.69 -5.29 84.02
CA PRO A 342 -4.76 -4.97 84.96
C PRO A 342 -4.88 -3.44 85.17
N ASP A 343 -6.08 -2.95 85.49
CA ASP A 343 -6.38 -1.52 85.68
C ASP A 343 -5.50 -0.84 86.75
N ASP A 344 -5.01 -1.58 87.75
CA ASP A 344 -4.14 -1.10 88.81
C ASP A 344 -2.64 -1.10 88.43
N GLU A 345 -2.26 -1.75 87.33
CA GLU A 345 -0.87 -1.92 86.88
C GLU A 345 -0.44 -0.79 85.94
N ALA A 346 -1.15 -0.61 84.83
CA ALA A 346 -0.91 0.46 83.86
C ALA A 346 -2.19 0.86 83.12
N ALA A 347 -2.22 2.09 82.58
CA ALA A 347 -3.27 2.53 81.66
C ALA A 347 -2.64 3.02 80.36
N VAL A 348 -3.25 2.68 79.23
CA VAL A 348 -2.77 3.09 77.90
C VAL A 348 -3.86 3.84 77.17
N TYR A 349 -3.54 5.04 76.69
CA TYR A 349 -4.49 5.87 75.96
C TYR A 349 -3.78 6.74 74.92
N GLN A 350 -4.51 7.05 73.85
CA GLN A 350 -4.03 7.93 72.80
C GLN A 350 -4.22 9.41 73.18
N GLN A 351 -3.19 10.21 72.96
CA GLN A 351 -3.24 11.66 73.09
C GLN A 351 -2.63 12.30 71.83
N GLY A 352 -3.49 12.74 70.91
CA GLY A 352 -3.07 13.22 69.59
C GLY A 352 -2.35 12.12 68.80
N SER A 353 -1.14 12.41 68.32
CA SER A 353 -0.29 11.46 67.58
C SER A 353 0.61 10.59 68.49
N LYS A 354 0.33 10.57 69.80
CA LYS A 354 1.15 9.88 70.80
C LYS A 354 0.33 8.85 71.55
N LEU A 355 0.98 7.74 71.90
CA LEU A 355 0.44 6.73 72.79
C LEU A 355 1.06 6.90 74.18
N ILE A 356 0.23 7.03 75.21
CA ILE A 356 0.69 7.29 76.59
C ILE A 356 0.52 6.02 77.41
N PHE A 357 1.60 5.48 77.97
CA PHE A 357 1.57 4.40 78.95
C PHE A 357 1.76 4.99 80.35
N ARG A 358 0.71 5.01 81.15
CA ARG A 358 0.75 5.44 82.55
C ARG A 358 1.02 4.25 83.46
N LEU A 359 2.20 4.19 84.06
CA LEU A 359 2.61 3.09 84.93
C LEU A 359 2.21 3.40 86.38
N LYS A 360 1.15 2.74 86.86
CA LYS A 360 0.54 3.00 88.18
C LYS A 360 1.22 2.21 89.30
N LYS A 361 1.75 1.01 89.00
CA LYS A 361 2.29 0.06 89.99
C LYS A 361 3.83 -0.08 89.96
N MET A 362 4.52 1.06 89.93
CA MET A 362 5.99 1.11 89.97
C MET A 362 6.58 1.18 91.40
N ASN A 363 5.75 1.37 92.44
CA ASN A 363 6.05 1.34 93.89
C ASN A 363 7.54 1.47 94.29
N PHE A 364 8.17 2.59 93.92
CA PHE A 364 9.53 2.89 94.36
C PHE A 364 9.59 3.02 95.89
N ALA A 365 10.61 2.44 96.51
CA ALA A 365 10.87 2.66 97.93
C ALA A 365 11.09 4.16 98.22
N THR A 366 10.78 4.59 99.45
CA THR A 366 10.94 5.99 99.87
C THR A 366 12.36 6.49 99.61
N GLY A 367 12.50 7.62 98.91
CA GLY A 367 13.80 8.20 98.54
C GLY A 367 14.59 7.43 97.47
N SER A 368 14.07 6.31 96.95
CA SER A 368 14.75 5.47 95.97
C SER A 368 14.27 5.71 94.54
N ALA A 369 15.20 5.53 93.60
CA ALA A 369 14.95 5.48 92.16
C ALA A 369 15.14 4.06 91.58
N THR A 370 15.46 3.06 92.42
CA THR A 370 15.65 1.69 91.98
C THR A 370 14.32 1.06 91.54
N ILE A 371 14.26 0.55 90.32
CA ILE A 371 13.08 -0.16 89.79
C ILE A 371 12.84 -1.44 90.60
N PRO A 372 11.64 -1.64 91.17
CA PRO A 372 11.31 -2.88 91.85
C PRO A 372 11.34 -4.07 90.88
N ALA A 373 11.84 -5.23 91.34
CA ALA A 373 11.88 -6.44 90.52
C ALA A 373 10.49 -6.84 89.97
N ALA A 374 9.43 -6.63 90.75
CA ALA A 374 8.05 -6.88 90.36
C ALA A 374 7.56 -6.01 89.18
N SER A 375 8.16 -4.84 88.95
CA SER A 375 7.78 -3.92 87.87
C SER A 375 8.55 -4.14 86.56
N LYS A 376 9.58 -4.99 86.58
CA LYS A 376 10.41 -5.32 85.40
C LYS A 376 9.63 -6.11 84.34
N SER A 377 8.71 -6.98 84.74
CA SER A 377 7.84 -7.75 83.84
C SER A 377 6.85 -6.84 83.10
N MET A 378 6.23 -5.90 83.82
CA MET A 378 5.37 -4.86 83.24
C MET A 378 6.14 -4.04 82.20
N LEU A 379 7.33 -3.55 82.53
CA LEU A 379 8.16 -2.77 81.60
C LEU A 379 8.59 -3.58 80.37
N LYS A 380 8.74 -4.90 80.48
CA LYS A 380 9.00 -5.78 79.33
C LYS A 380 7.78 -5.85 78.39
N LYS A 381 6.58 -6.09 78.94
CA LYS A 381 5.31 -6.05 78.18
C LYS A 381 5.11 -4.73 77.47
N VAL A 382 5.36 -3.62 78.17
CA VAL A 382 5.32 -2.27 77.62
C VAL A 382 6.30 -2.13 76.44
N ASN A 383 7.55 -2.58 76.58
CA ASN A 383 8.52 -2.57 75.50
C ASN A 383 8.04 -3.37 74.27
N ASP A 384 7.42 -4.54 74.48
CA ASP A 384 6.92 -5.37 73.38
C ASP A 384 5.80 -4.66 72.59
N ILE A 385 4.88 -3.98 73.29
CA ILE A 385 3.82 -3.17 72.65
C ILE A 385 4.41 -1.95 71.93
N ILE A 386 5.37 -1.25 72.54
CA ILE A 386 6.05 -0.09 71.93
C ILE A 386 6.77 -0.49 70.62
N ARG A 387 7.38 -1.68 70.60
CA ARG A 387 8.03 -2.24 69.40
C ARG A 387 7.02 -2.58 68.32
N PHE A 388 5.90 -3.21 68.68
CA PHE A 388 4.81 -3.54 67.75
C PHE A 388 4.26 -2.30 67.04
N VAL A 389 4.11 -1.20 67.77
CA VAL A 389 3.65 0.10 67.22
C VAL A 389 4.67 0.71 66.25
N GLY A 390 5.93 0.30 66.29
CA GLY A 390 6.99 0.91 65.50
C GLY A 390 7.38 2.29 66.02
N ALA A 391 7.55 2.42 67.34
CA ALA A 391 7.97 3.66 67.97
C ALA A 391 9.26 4.24 67.35
N GLU A 392 9.27 5.55 67.13
CA GLU A 392 10.47 6.32 66.78
C GLU A 392 11.11 6.89 68.05
N ILE A 393 10.29 7.46 68.94
CA ILE A 393 10.72 8.16 70.14
C ILE A 393 9.83 7.74 71.31
N VAL A 394 10.46 7.43 72.45
CA VAL A 394 9.81 7.19 73.74
C VAL A 394 10.37 8.17 74.76
N ALA A 395 9.54 9.05 75.30
CA ALA A 395 9.93 9.95 76.39
C ALA A 395 9.40 9.42 77.73
N VAL A 396 10.29 9.24 78.71
CA VAL A 396 9.98 8.77 80.06
C VAL A 396 9.77 9.97 80.99
N GLU A 397 8.55 10.13 81.49
CA GLU A 397 8.15 11.25 82.35
C GLU A 397 7.98 10.77 83.79
N GLY A 398 8.84 11.25 84.70
CA GLY A 398 8.76 10.94 86.12
C GLY A 398 7.96 12.00 86.90
N HIS A 399 7.13 11.57 87.84
CA HIS A 399 6.33 12.45 88.70
C HIS A 399 6.44 12.07 90.19
N THR A 400 6.31 13.06 91.07
CA THR A 400 6.23 12.88 92.53
C THR A 400 4.92 13.46 93.07
N ASP A 401 4.62 13.17 94.35
CA ASP A 401 3.64 13.94 95.11
C ASP A 401 4.26 15.25 95.60
N SER A 402 3.47 16.06 96.34
CA SER A 402 3.91 17.34 96.89
C SER A 402 4.60 17.25 98.26
N VAL A 403 5.08 16.06 98.65
CA VAL A 403 5.75 15.89 99.95
C VAL A 403 7.26 16.05 99.75
N GLY A 404 7.82 17.11 100.33
CA GLY A 404 9.24 17.47 100.19
C GLY A 404 9.41 18.81 99.49
N SER A 405 10.65 19.20 99.22
CA SER A 405 10.91 20.42 98.46
C SER A 405 10.84 20.16 96.96
N ASN A 406 10.40 21.15 96.18
CA ASN A 406 10.38 21.10 94.71
C ASN A 406 11.70 20.59 94.11
N LYS A 407 12.85 20.99 94.68
CA LYS A 407 14.18 20.56 94.22
C LYS A 407 14.40 19.06 94.45
N ILE A 408 14.03 18.55 95.62
CA ILE A 408 14.13 17.13 95.96
C ILE A 408 13.20 16.30 95.06
N ASN A 409 11.97 16.78 94.86
CA ASN A 409 10.96 16.13 94.03
C ASN A 409 11.35 16.09 92.54
N LYS A 410 11.93 17.16 92.03
CA LYS A 410 12.48 17.23 90.66
C LYS A 410 13.65 16.28 90.45
N ASP A 411 14.60 16.24 91.38
CA ASP A 411 15.76 15.34 91.32
C ASP A 411 15.31 13.87 91.40
N LEU A 412 14.41 13.55 92.34
CA LEU A 412 13.90 12.19 92.52
C LEU A 412 13.10 11.68 91.32
N SER A 413 12.19 12.49 90.77
CA SER A 413 11.46 12.13 89.55
C SER A 413 12.39 11.96 88.35
N THR A 414 13.43 12.78 88.22
CA THR A 414 14.43 12.67 87.14
C THR A 414 15.22 11.37 87.27
N LYS A 415 15.71 11.05 88.46
CA LYS A 415 16.43 9.78 88.73
C LYS A 415 15.56 8.55 88.44
N ARG A 416 14.27 8.59 88.77
CA ARG A 416 13.31 7.52 88.43
C ARG A 416 13.09 7.40 86.92
N ALA A 417 12.93 8.52 86.22
CA ALA A 417 12.78 8.54 84.77
C ALA A 417 14.03 8.00 84.07
N ILE A 418 15.24 8.37 84.52
CA ILE A 418 16.51 7.82 84.04
C ILE A 418 16.55 6.31 84.27
N SER A 419 16.22 5.84 85.47
CA SER A 419 16.26 4.40 85.78
C SER A 419 15.35 3.60 84.85
N VAL A 420 14.14 4.09 84.57
CA VAL A 420 13.20 3.48 83.62
C VAL A 420 13.71 3.57 82.18
N ALA A 421 14.29 4.71 81.78
CA ALA A 421 14.89 4.88 80.46
C ALA A 421 16.07 3.90 80.23
N ASP A 422 16.98 3.77 81.20
CA ASP A 422 18.12 2.85 81.16
C ASP A 422 17.65 1.39 81.08
N TYR A 423 16.60 1.06 81.85
CA TYR A 423 16.01 -0.28 81.78
C TYR A 423 15.38 -0.55 80.40
N LEU A 424 14.61 0.38 79.83
CA LEU A 424 14.07 0.24 78.48
C LEU A 424 15.17 0.17 77.41
N ALA A 425 16.27 0.92 77.57
CA ALA A 425 17.42 0.84 76.69
C ALA A 425 18.07 -0.55 76.72
N SER A 426 18.14 -1.19 77.90
CA SER A 426 18.65 -2.55 78.04
C SER A 426 17.80 -3.62 77.34
N LEU A 427 16.53 -3.34 77.08
CA LEU A 427 15.62 -4.25 76.35
C LEU A 427 15.73 -4.14 74.82
N ALA A 428 16.64 -3.30 74.30
CA ALA A 428 16.95 -3.12 72.88
C ALA A 428 15.73 -2.80 71.99
N GLY A 429 14.95 -1.80 72.40
CA GLY A 429 13.68 -1.44 71.76
C GLY A 429 13.74 -0.85 70.34
N GLY A 430 14.91 -0.40 69.85
CA GLY A 430 15.07 0.14 68.49
C GLY A 430 14.45 1.53 68.26
N TYR A 431 14.08 2.23 69.33
CA TYR A 431 13.56 3.59 69.37
C TYR A 431 14.50 4.53 70.15
N LYS A 432 14.41 5.83 69.91
CA LYS A 432 15.14 6.84 70.68
C LYS A 432 14.48 7.03 72.04
N ILE A 433 15.26 7.07 73.12
CA ILE A 433 14.75 7.21 74.48
C ILE A 433 15.16 8.58 75.02
N GLY A 434 14.19 9.35 75.51
CA GLY A 434 14.40 10.55 76.30
C GLY A 434 13.82 10.40 77.69
N TYR A 435 14.24 11.24 78.63
CA TYR A 435 13.68 11.25 79.99
C TYR A 435 13.51 12.68 80.50
N ILE A 436 12.52 12.88 81.37
CA ILE A 436 12.29 14.14 82.07
C ILE A 436 11.61 13.88 83.42
N GLY A 437 12.15 14.44 84.50
CA GLY A 437 11.44 14.48 85.78
C GLY A 437 10.62 15.76 85.86
N TYR A 438 9.34 15.70 86.23
CA TYR A 438 8.50 16.88 86.44
C TYR A 438 8.36 17.28 87.91
N GLY A 439 8.81 16.45 88.85
CA GLY A 439 8.50 16.60 90.27
C GLY A 439 6.99 16.63 90.49
N GLU A 440 6.53 17.54 91.33
CA GLU A 440 5.11 17.73 91.66
C GLU A 440 4.35 18.65 90.68
N SER A 441 5.01 19.20 89.66
CA SER A 441 4.45 20.26 88.80
C SER A 441 3.30 19.83 87.87
N ARG A 442 3.01 18.52 87.78
CA ARG A 442 1.94 17.95 86.95
C ARG A 442 1.13 16.90 87.75
N PRO A 443 0.39 17.31 88.79
CA PRO A 443 -0.46 16.39 89.55
C PRO A 443 -1.67 15.99 88.71
N ILE A 444 -2.14 14.75 88.88
CA ILE A 444 -3.34 14.21 88.23
C ILE A 444 -4.43 13.82 89.25
N ALA A 445 -4.11 13.91 90.55
CA ALA A 445 -5.03 13.75 91.66
C ALA A 445 -4.67 14.75 92.78
N SER A 446 -5.58 14.96 93.75
CA SER A 446 -5.32 15.88 94.88
C SER A 446 -4.12 15.41 95.71
N ASN A 447 -3.19 16.31 96.01
CA ASN A 447 -2.07 16.03 96.91
C ASN A 447 -2.48 16.05 98.40
N GLU A 448 -3.69 16.46 98.72
CA GLU A 448 -4.18 16.56 100.10
C GLU A 448 -4.49 15.17 100.68
N THR A 449 -4.94 14.23 99.85
CA THR A 449 -5.26 12.87 100.26
C THR A 449 -4.08 11.92 100.05
N LYS A 450 -3.98 10.89 100.88
CA LYS A 450 -2.91 9.87 100.76
C LYS A 450 -3.04 9.11 99.44
N GLU A 451 -4.28 8.88 99.03
CA GLU A 451 -4.69 8.20 97.81
C GLU A 451 -4.28 9.02 96.58
N GLY A 452 -4.58 10.32 96.56
CA GLY A 452 -4.19 11.18 95.44
C GLY A 452 -2.68 11.40 95.33
N ARG A 453 -1.96 11.48 96.46
CA ARG A 453 -0.48 11.45 96.46
C ARG A 453 0.06 10.15 95.86
N ALA A 454 -0.55 9.01 96.17
CA ALA A 454 -0.13 7.73 95.58
C ALA A 454 -0.30 7.71 94.06
N ILE A 455 -1.40 8.27 93.54
CA ILE A 455 -1.66 8.41 92.10
C ILE A 455 -0.65 9.37 91.43
N ASN A 456 -0.22 10.42 92.12
CA ASN A 456 0.76 11.39 91.59
C ASN A 456 2.19 10.83 91.49
N ARG A 457 2.55 9.83 92.30
CA ARG A 457 3.83 9.11 92.23
C ARG A 457 3.83 8.09 91.10
N ARG A 458 3.93 8.56 89.86
CA ARG A 458 3.84 7.73 88.63
C ARG A 458 5.01 7.95 87.69
N VAL A 459 5.10 7.08 86.69
CA VAL A 459 5.92 7.27 85.49
C VAL A 459 5.02 7.12 84.27
N ASP A 460 5.03 8.11 83.38
CA ASP A 460 4.31 8.06 82.11
C ASP A 460 5.34 7.86 80.97
N LEU A 461 5.05 6.99 79.99
CA LEU A 461 5.84 6.84 78.77
C LEU A 461 5.06 7.41 77.60
N VAL A 462 5.67 8.36 76.90
CA VAL A 462 5.08 9.08 75.77
C VAL A 462 5.71 8.56 74.49
N VAL A 463 4.93 7.81 73.72
CA VAL A 463 5.39 7.07 72.54
C VAL A 463 4.94 7.77 71.27
N THR A 464 5.89 8.05 70.37
CA THR A 464 5.65 8.62 69.04
C THR A 464 6.05 7.57 68.00
N ALA A 465 5.13 7.15 67.14
CA ALA A 465 5.43 6.22 66.04
C ALA A 465 6.26 6.89 64.94
N LYS A 466 7.01 6.09 64.19
CA LYS A 466 7.64 6.54 62.94
C LYS A 466 6.55 7.00 61.98
N LYS A 467 6.80 8.14 61.35
CA LYS A 467 5.98 8.66 60.25
C LYS A 467 6.03 7.75 59.04
#